data_AF-A0AAN8HS22-F1
#
_entry.id   AF-A0AAN8HS22-F1
#
_cell.length_a   1.000
_cell.length_b   1.000
_cell.length_c   1.000
_cell.angle_alpha   90.00
_cell.angle_beta   90.00
_cell.angle_gamma   90.00
#
_symmetry.space_group_name_H-M   'P 1'
#
loop_
_entity.id
_entity.type
_entity.pdbx_description
1 polymer ?
#
loop_
_entity_poly.entity_id
_entity_poly.type
_entity_poly.pdbx_seq_one_letter_code
_entity_poly.pdbx_strand_id
1 'polypeptide(L)'
;MLVVTGEDSCPIEIRMEERRSRYELENQQEEADTIIVQQVLGCAGEAHHISVVSDDTDVFVLLLHHYHQPGLDVPLIMESPRKERAIVDINVKGLLTPFPCET
;
A
#
# COMPACT_ATOMS: atom_id res chain seq x y z
N MET A 1 -10.06 6.39 1.99
CA MET A 1 -9.09 7.16 2.78
C MET A 1 -7.85 7.29 1.92
N LEU A 2 -7.34 8.51 1.70
CA LEU A 2 -6.11 8.73 0.94
C LEU A 2 -5.09 9.39 1.87
N VAL A 3 -3.94 8.77 2.09
CA VAL A 3 -2.84 9.39 2.85
C VAL A 3 -1.80 9.90 1.85
N VAL A 4 -1.45 11.17 1.97
CA VAL A 4 -0.47 11.86 1.12
C VAL A 4 0.75 12.20 1.95
N THR A 5 1.92 11.85 1.44
CA THR A 5 3.22 12.16 2.03
C THR A 5 4.04 13.03 1.07
N GLY A 6 4.99 13.81 1.58
CA GLY A 6 5.72 14.79 0.78
C GLY A 6 6.99 15.27 1.49
N GLU A 7 7.37 16.52 1.23
CA GLU A 7 8.53 17.14 1.91
C GLU A 7 8.31 17.34 3.41
N ASP A 8 7.04 17.51 3.82
CA ASP A 8 6.67 17.60 5.24
C ASP A 8 6.80 16.21 5.90
N SER A 9 7.43 16.17 7.09
CA SER A 9 7.61 14.95 7.88
C SER A 9 6.29 14.34 8.34
N CYS A 10 5.20 15.13 8.36
CA CYS A 10 3.89 14.69 8.82
C CYS A 10 2.95 14.33 7.65
N PRO A 11 2.54 13.05 7.50
CA PRO A 11 1.55 12.64 6.51
C PRO A 11 0.19 13.30 6.69
N ILE A 12 -0.52 13.50 5.58
CA ILE A 12 -1.87 14.10 5.56
C ILE A 12 -2.88 13.05 5.08
N GLU A 13 -3.84 12.71 5.93
CA GLU A 13 -5.03 11.96 5.52
C GLU A 13 -6.05 12.90 4.87
N ILE A 14 -6.58 12.49 3.73
CA ILE A 14 -7.70 13.08 3.02
C ILE A 14 -8.87 12.10 3.09
N ARG A 15 -9.95 12.51 3.77
CA ARG A 15 -11.18 11.71 3.92
C ARG A 15 -12.40 12.60 3.80
N MET A 16 -13.27 12.31 2.82
CA MET A 16 -14.51 13.06 2.57
C MET A 16 -14.30 14.59 2.62
N GLU A 17 -13.29 15.07 1.88
CA GLU A 17 -12.87 16.49 1.79
C GLU A 17 -12.19 17.08 3.05
N GLU A 18 -12.16 16.35 4.16
CA GLU A 18 -11.39 16.76 5.34
C GLU A 18 -9.92 16.38 5.19
N ARG A 19 -9.04 17.31 5.62
CA ARG A 19 -7.59 17.09 5.71
C ARG A 19 -7.21 16.96 7.17
N ARG A 20 -6.57 15.86 7.53
CA ARG A 20 -6.11 15.58 8.88
C ARG A 20 -4.63 15.22 8.88
N SER A 21 -3.83 15.96 9.64
CA SER A 21 -2.45 15.58 9.93
C SER A 21 -2.44 14.31 10.76
N ARG A 22 -1.66 13.32 10.32
CA ARG A 22 -1.46 12.03 10.98
C ARG A 22 -0.13 12.07 11.72
N TYR A 23 -0.08 12.82 12.82
CA TYR A 23 1.14 13.01 13.61
C TYR A 23 1.73 11.69 14.13
N GLU A 24 0.89 10.67 14.32
CA GLU A 24 1.33 9.33 14.70
C GLU A 24 2.06 8.57 13.57
N LEU A 25 2.04 9.12 12.35
CA LEU A 25 2.73 8.61 11.17
C LEU A 25 3.90 9.53 10.76
N GLU A 26 4.32 10.47 11.62
CA GLU A 26 5.46 11.35 11.35
C GLU A 26 6.72 10.53 11.07
N ASN A 27 7.41 10.83 9.96
CA ASN A 27 8.65 10.18 9.57
C ASN A 27 9.69 11.20 9.10
N GLN A 28 10.98 10.86 9.25
CA GLN A 28 12.06 11.70 8.74
C GLN A 28 12.42 11.23 7.34
N GLN A 29 11.72 11.81 6.35
CA GLN A 29 12.06 11.73 4.93
C GLN A 29 12.55 10.35 4.49
N GLU A 30 11.66 9.37 4.64
CA GLU A 30 11.89 8.01 4.18
C GLU A 30 11.61 7.87 2.68
N GLU A 31 12.23 6.89 2.02
CA GLU A 31 11.97 6.60 0.62
C GLU A 31 10.48 6.25 0.41
N ALA A 32 9.94 6.57 -0.76
CA ALA A 32 8.50 6.47 -1.02
C ALA A 32 7.97 5.03 -0.83
N ASP A 33 8.80 4.03 -1.10
CA ASP A 33 8.52 2.62 -0.87
C ASP A 33 8.35 2.28 0.62
N THR A 34 9.21 2.82 1.47
CA THR A 34 9.16 2.66 2.94
C THR A 34 7.90 3.30 3.48
N ILE A 35 7.57 4.50 3.00
CA ILE A 35 6.33 5.19 3.38
C ILE A 35 5.10 4.37 2.98
N ILE A 36 5.04 3.89 1.73
CA ILE A 36 3.92 3.07 1.24
C ILE A 36 3.74 1.85 2.15
N VAL A 37 4.84 1.14 2.45
CA VAL A 37 4.80 -0.07 3.28
C VAL A 37 4.35 0.24 4.70
N GLN A 38 4.86 1.31 5.34
CA GLN A 38 4.43 1.72 6.67
C GLN A 38 2.93 2.08 6.71
N GLN A 39 2.41 2.75 5.68
CA GLN A 39 0.98 3.04 5.59
C GLN A 39 0.13 1.78 5.48
N VAL A 40 0.58 0.79 4.70
CA VAL A 40 -0.07 -0.52 4.61
C VAL A 40 -0.09 -1.21 5.97
N LEU A 41 1.04 -1.24 6.69
CA LEU A 41 1.12 -1.81 8.03
C LEU A 41 0.20 -1.09 9.03
N GLY A 42 0.18 0.24 9.00
CA GLY A 42 -0.67 1.05 9.88
C GLY A 42 -2.16 0.85 9.65
N CYS A 43 -2.58 0.58 8.40
CA CYS A 43 -3.98 0.34 8.05
C CYS A 43 -4.42 -1.12 8.26
N ALA A 44 -3.49 -2.06 8.38
CA ALA A 44 -3.80 -3.49 8.37
C ALA A 44 -4.71 -3.95 9.52
N GLY A 45 -4.69 -3.26 10.68
CA GLY A 45 -5.55 -3.57 11.81
C GLY A 45 -6.99 -3.08 11.69
N GLU A 46 -7.27 -2.14 10.78
CA GLU A 46 -8.57 -1.47 10.65
C GLU A 46 -9.24 -1.71 9.29
N ALA A 47 -8.46 -2.05 8.27
CA ALA A 47 -8.94 -2.23 6.91
C ALA A 47 -9.45 -3.65 6.65
N HIS A 48 -10.54 -3.76 5.87
CA HIS A 48 -11.01 -5.06 5.34
C HIS A 48 -10.22 -5.53 4.11
N HIS A 49 -9.57 -4.59 3.41
CA HIS A 49 -8.82 -4.80 2.18
C HIS A 49 -7.90 -3.59 1.96
N ILE A 50 -6.70 -3.84 1.41
CA ILE A 50 -5.74 -2.79 1.04
C ILE A 50 -5.36 -2.97 -0.43
N SER A 51 -5.43 -1.88 -1.20
CA SER A 51 -4.91 -1.79 -2.56
C SER A 51 -3.77 -0.78 -2.60
N VAL A 52 -2.63 -1.20 -3.15
CA VAL A 52 -1.45 -0.37 -3.38
C VAL A 52 -1.31 -0.16 -4.88
N VAL A 53 -1.40 1.09 -5.34
CA VAL A 53 -1.18 1.40 -6.76
C VAL A 53 0.29 1.72 -6.97
N SER A 54 1.05 0.79 -7.55
CA SER A 54 2.47 0.97 -7.86
C SER A 54 2.95 -0.04 -8.92
N ASP A 55 3.91 0.38 -9.75
CA ASP A 55 4.65 -0.48 -10.70
C ASP A 55 6.09 -0.73 -10.22
N ASP A 56 6.43 -0.26 -9.02
CA ASP A 56 7.78 -0.32 -8.46
C ASP A 56 8.06 -1.71 -7.85
N THR A 57 9.19 -2.31 -8.22
CA THR A 57 9.56 -3.64 -7.73
C THR A 57 10.01 -3.62 -6.28
N ASP A 58 10.60 -2.51 -5.81
CA ASP A 58 11.06 -2.41 -4.43
C ASP A 58 9.87 -2.38 -3.46
N VAL A 59 8.80 -1.68 -3.83
CA VAL A 59 7.50 -1.74 -3.13
C VAL A 59 6.97 -3.17 -3.09
N PHE A 60 6.96 -3.88 -4.22
CA PHE A 60 6.48 -5.27 -4.27
C PHE A 60 7.24 -6.19 -3.31
N VAL A 61 8.57 -6.12 -3.33
CA VAL A 61 9.43 -6.97 -2.48
C VAL A 61 9.23 -6.65 -1.00
N LEU A 62 9.13 -5.37 -0.63
CA LEU A 62 8.89 -4.97 0.75
C LEU A 62 7.51 -5.40 1.25
N LEU A 63 6.46 -5.22 0.44
CA LEU A 63 5.12 -5.70 0.79
C LEU A 63 5.11 -7.22 1.01
N LEU A 64 5.78 -7.98 0.14
CA LEU A 64 5.94 -9.43 0.30
C LEU A 64 6.65 -9.80 1.61
N HIS A 65 7.75 -9.13 1.92
CA HIS A 65 8.53 -9.35 3.14
C HIS A 65 7.67 -9.12 4.38
N HIS A 66 6.93 -8.01 4.42
CA HIS A 66 6.10 -7.64 5.56
C HIS A 66 4.78 -8.43 5.65
N TYR A 67 4.21 -8.88 4.53
CA TYR A 67 3.00 -9.70 4.52
C TYR A 67 3.21 -11.05 5.23
N HIS A 68 4.41 -11.62 5.13
CA HIS A 68 4.75 -12.88 5.80
C HIS A 68 5.13 -12.72 7.27
N GLN A 69 5.25 -11.47 7.77
CA GLN A 69 5.46 -11.21 9.18
C GLN A 69 4.13 -11.32 9.95
N PRO A 70 4.14 -11.76 11.21
CA PRO A 70 2.94 -11.79 12.03
C PRO A 70 2.39 -10.37 12.20
N GLY A 71 1.27 -10.05 11.56
CA GLY A 71 0.64 -8.72 11.64
C GLY A 71 -0.20 -8.31 10.44
N LEU A 72 0.00 -8.93 9.26
CA LEU A 72 -0.85 -8.71 8.08
C LEU A 72 -1.70 -9.95 7.79
N ASP A 73 -2.99 -9.89 8.14
CA ASP A 73 -4.01 -10.90 7.74
C ASP A 73 -5.13 -10.24 6.92
N VAL A 74 -4.83 -9.09 6.32
CA VAL A 74 -5.75 -8.33 5.46
C VAL A 74 -5.41 -8.62 3.99
N PRO A 75 -6.41 -8.87 3.11
CA PRO A 75 -6.17 -9.00 1.68
C PRO A 75 -5.45 -7.76 1.13
N LEU A 76 -4.27 -7.97 0.56
CA LEU A 76 -3.40 -6.93 0.01
C LEU A 76 -3.18 -7.17 -1.48
N ILE A 77 -3.61 -6.23 -2.31
CA ILE A 77 -3.35 -6.24 -3.75
C ILE A 77 -2.41 -5.09 -4.14
N MET A 78 -1.59 -5.34 -5.15
CA MET A 78 -0.78 -4.33 -5.79
C MET A 78 -1.24 -4.18 -7.25
N GLU A 79 -1.68 -2.98 -7.60
CA GLU A 79 -2.24 -2.64 -8.91
C GLU A 79 -1.28 -1.73 -9.68
N SER A 80 -1.13 -1.97 -10.98
CA SER A 80 -0.39 -1.05 -11.83
C SER A 80 -1.14 0.30 -11.97
N PRO A 81 -0.45 1.45 -11.92
CA PRO A 81 -1.03 2.74 -12.29
C PRO A 81 -1.47 2.80 -13.77
N ARG A 82 -1.05 1.84 -14.61
CA ARG A 82 -1.49 1.73 -16.01
C ARG A 82 -2.68 0.77 -16.09
N LYS A 83 -3.81 1.28 -16.60
CA LYS A 83 -5.12 0.58 -16.66
C LYS A 83 -5.14 -0.76 -17.42
N GLU A 84 -4.07 -1.12 -18.13
CA GLU A 84 -3.96 -2.34 -18.95
C GLU A 84 -2.88 -3.31 -18.43
N ARG A 85 -2.39 -3.13 -17.20
CA ARG A 85 -1.32 -3.93 -16.60
C ARG A 85 -1.81 -4.83 -15.46
N ALA A 86 -0.95 -5.79 -15.11
CA ALA A 86 -1.22 -6.85 -14.14
C ALA A 86 -1.58 -6.32 -12.75
N ILE A 87 -2.56 -6.98 -12.12
CA ILE A 87 -2.85 -6.89 -10.70
C ILE A 87 -2.15 -8.07 -10.02
N VAL A 88 -1.42 -7.81 -8.95
CA VAL A 88 -0.69 -8.82 -8.20
C VAL A 88 -1.31 -8.97 -6.82
N ASP A 89 -1.82 -10.17 -6.54
CA ASP A 89 -2.23 -10.55 -5.19
C ASP A 89 -0.98 -10.85 -4.36
N ILE A 90 -0.78 -10.09 -3.27
CA ILE A 90 0.36 -10.27 -2.37
C ILE A 90 0.09 -11.42 -1.38
N ASN A 91 -1.16 -11.88 -1.27
CA ASN A 91 -1.54 -13.04 -0.46
C ASN A 91 -1.04 -14.34 -1.10
N VAL A 92 0.24 -14.65 -0.93
CA VAL A 92 0.85 -15.86 -1.48
C VAL A 92 0.42 -17.08 -0.66
N LYS A 93 -0.84 -17.50 -0.82
CA LYS A 93 -1.26 -18.89 -0.58
C LYS A 93 -1.47 -19.68 -1.88
N GLY A 94 -1.30 -19.05 -3.04
CA GLY A 94 -1.30 -19.73 -4.32
C GLY A 94 -1.02 -18.79 -5.48
N LEU A 95 0.16 -18.98 -6.10
CA LEU A 95 0.56 -18.58 -7.45
C LEU A 95 -0.04 -17.30 -8.09
N LEU A 96 0.89 -16.41 -8.48
CA LEU A 96 0.83 -15.51 -9.64
C LEU A 96 -0.02 -16.10 -10.78
N THR A 97 -1.29 -15.75 -10.85
CA THR A 97 -2.09 -15.90 -12.07
C THR A 97 -2.38 -14.49 -12.56
N PRO A 98 -1.87 -14.08 -13.74
CA PRO A 98 -2.26 -12.81 -14.32
C PRO A 98 -3.76 -12.87 -14.60
N PHE A 99 -4.53 -11.99 -13.96
CA PHE A 99 -5.92 -11.78 -14.31
C PHE A 99 -5.98 -11.25 -15.75
N PRO A 100 -6.74 -11.87 -16.66
CA PRO A 100 -6.94 -11.31 -17.99
C PRO A 100 -7.77 -10.03 -17.88
N CYS A 101 -7.24 -8.92 -18.41
CA CYS A 101 -8.05 -7.73 -18.68
C CYS A 101 -9.10 -8.10 -19.74
N GLU A 102 -10.37 -8.14 -19.35
CA GLU A 102 -11.48 -8.16 -20.32
C GLU A 102 -11.75 -6.74 -20.83
N THR A 103 -11.85 -6.62 -22.16
CA THR A 103 -12.11 -5.41 -22.96
C THR A 103 -13.54 -4.88 -22.86
#